data_AF-T1BQZ1-F1
#
_entry.id   AF-T1BQZ1-F1
#
_cell.length_a   1.000
_cell.length_b   1.000
_cell.length_c   1.000
_cell.angle_alpha   90.00
_cell.angle_beta   90.00
_cell.angle_gamma   90.00
#
_symmetry.space_group_name_H-M   'P 1'
#
loop_
_entity.id
_entity.type
_entity.pdbx_description
1 polymer ?
#
loop_
_entity_poly.entity_id
_entity_poly.type
_entity_poly.pdbx_seq_one_letter_code
_entity_poly.pdbx_strand_id
1 'polypeptide(L)'
;MIAGLALGRWWPGIGGALGRWQIQSVSVPIAIGLLLMMYPILARVRYGRVREVTRGWRSTVFPLVLNWVVGPAFMFGLAWALLPDAPLLRTGVILVGLARCIAMVLVWNQLAGGDREYATVLVALNAVFQIVAYAGLAVFYLVILPGWLHLPSQAISINASTVALTVLVFLGVPLLAALAS
;
A
#
# COMPACT_ATOMS: atom_id res chain seq x y z
N MET A 1 -6.11 6.07 17.75
CA MET A 1 -7.08 6.34 16.65
C MET A 1 -8.17 7.31 17.09
N ILE A 2 -9.00 6.98 18.09
CA ILE A 2 -10.13 7.82 18.54
C ILE A 2 -9.70 9.25 18.90
N ALA A 3 -8.67 9.41 19.74
CA ALA A 3 -8.17 10.73 20.12
C ALA A 3 -7.71 11.56 18.90
N GLY A 4 -7.02 10.94 17.94
CA GLY A 4 -6.57 11.62 16.71
C GLY A 4 -7.73 12.07 15.83
N LEU A 5 -8.78 11.24 15.69
CA LEU A 5 -9.99 11.59 14.94
C LEU A 5 -10.77 12.71 15.63
N ALA A 6 -10.93 12.64 16.95
CA ALA A 6 -11.59 13.67 17.75
C ALA A 6 -10.86 15.03 17.64
N LEU A 7 -9.53 15.00 17.70
CA LEU A 7 -8.69 16.18 17.62
C LEU A 7 -8.72 16.82 16.21
N GLY A 8 -8.72 16.01 15.15
CA GLY A 8 -8.92 16.50 13.77
C GLY A 8 -10.33 17.02 13.50
N ARG A 9 -11.35 16.48 14.18
CA ARG A 9 -12.75 16.92 14.07
C ARG A 9 -12.98 18.26 14.79
N TRP A 10 -12.41 18.43 15.99
CA TRP A 10 -12.62 19.62 16.81
C TRP A 10 -11.69 20.78 16.45
N TRP A 11 -10.55 20.52 15.82
CA TRP A 11 -9.61 21.56 15.41
C TRP A 11 -9.36 21.54 13.89
N PRO A 12 -10.26 22.13 13.08
CA PRO A 12 -10.19 22.08 11.62
C PRO A 12 -8.93 22.75 11.03
N GLY A 13 -8.25 23.61 11.79
CA GLY A 13 -6.98 24.23 11.42
C GLY A 13 -5.77 23.29 11.37
N ILE A 14 -5.86 22.07 11.91
CA ILE A 14 -4.75 21.11 11.93
C ILE A 14 -4.43 20.58 10.54
N GLY A 15 -5.47 20.27 9.75
CA GLY A 15 -5.28 19.86 8.35
C GLY A 15 -4.58 20.94 7.53
N GLY A 16 -5.01 22.19 7.68
CA GLY A 16 -4.37 23.34 7.04
C GLY A 16 -2.95 23.61 7.56
N ALA A 17 -2.67 23.39 8.85
CA ALA A 17 -1.32 23.49 9.41
C ALA A 17 -0.35 22.44 8.85
N LEU A 18 -0.81 21.19 8.70
CA LEU A 18 -0.05 20.11 8.08
C LEU A 18 0.11 20.29 6.56
N GLY A 19 -0.84 20.99 5.92
CA GLY A 19 -0.82 21.34 4.50
C GLY A 19 0.02 22.57 4.16
N ARG A 20 0.37 23.42 5.14
CA ARG A 20 1.18 24.64 4.91
C ARG A 20 2.60 24.34 4.41
N TRP A 21 3.13 23.17 4.74
CA TRP A 21 4.46 22.71 4.35
C TRP A 21 4.31 21.57 3.34
N GLN A 22 4.02 21.91 2.08
CA GLN A 22 3.85 20.95 0.99
C GLN A 22 4.90 21.16 -0.09
N ILE A 23 5.50 20.05 -0.56
CA ILE A 23 6.36 20.02 -1.75
C ILE A 23 5.64 19.14 -2.77
N GLN A 24 5.35 19.70 -3.96
CA GLN A 24 4.65 19.00 -5.04
C GLN A 24 3.40 18.21 -4.58
N SER A 25 2.51 18.84 -3.80
CA SER A 25 1.27 18.25 -3.22
C SER A 25 1.44 17.23 -2.08
N VAL A 26 2.68 16.98 -1.62
CA VAL A 26 2.95 16.08 -0.49
C VAL A 26 3.34 16.89 0.75
N SER A 27 2.60 16.72 1.84
CA SER A 27 2.88 17.37 3.12
C SER A 27 4.16 16.81 3.74
N VAL A 28 5.17 17.65 3.95
CA VAL A 28 6.48 17.27 4.51
C VAL A 28 6.35 16.59 5.88
N PRO A 29 5.54 17.07 6.84
CA PRO A 29 5.39 16.41 8.14
C PRO A 29 4.79 15.00 8.01
N ILE A 30 3.83 14.83 7.10
CA ILE A 30 3.19 13.54 6.83
C ILE A 30 4.20 12.61 6.16
N ALA A 31 4.98 13.12 5.21
CA ALA A 31 6.02 12.37 4.52
C ALA A 31 7.09 11.84 5.48
N ILE A 32 7.58 12.67 6.40
CA ILE A 32 8.55 12.25 7.42
C ILE A 32 7.94 11.17 8.32
N GLY A 33 6.70 11.35 8.78
CA GLY A 33 5.99 10.35 9.58
C GLY A 33 5.84 9.00 8.86
N LEU A 34 5.50 9.04 7.56
CA LEU A 34 5.44 7.85 6.70
C LEU A 34 6.81 7.15 6.61
N LEU A 35 7.87 7.91 6.37
CA LEU A 35 9.22 7.36 6.20
C LEU A 35 9.74 6.73 7.50
N LEU A 36 9.54 7.41 8.63
CA LEU A 36 9.88 6.92 9.96
C LEU A 36 9.10 5.65 10.36
N MET A 37 7.87 5.46 9.89
CA MET A 37 7.13 4.23 10.17
C MET A 37 7.50 3.08 9.24
N MET A 38 7.95 3.35 8.01
CA MET A 38 8.32 2.30 7.06
C MET A 38 9.70 1.70 7.37
N TYR A 39 10.70 2.54 7.65
CA TYR A 39 12.08 2.11 7.89
C TYR A 39 12.23 0.96 8.92
N PRO A 40 11.63 0.99 10.12
CA PRO A 40 11.81 -0.05 11.14
C PRO A 40 11.33 -1.43 10.69
N ILE A 41 10.39 -1.48 9.76
CA ILE A 41 9.76 -2.71 9.29
C ILE A 41 10.67 -3.36 8.26
N LEU A 42 11.20 -2.56 7.33
CA LEU A 42 12.12 -3.05 6.31
C LEU A 42 13.48 -3.45 6.92
N ALA A 43 13.96 -2.73 7.94
CA ALA A 43 15.20 -3.07 8.65
C ALA A 43 15.11 -4.37 9.47
N ARG A 44 13.91 -4.80 9.87
CA ARG A 44 13.71 -6.07 10.59
C ARG A 44 13.73 -7.31 9.69
N VAL A 45 13.82 -7.14 8.38
CA VAL A 45 13.87 -8.24 7.42
C VAL A 45 15.26 -8.87 7.43
N ARG A 46 15.36 -10.15 7.85
CA ARG A 46 16.60 -10.93 7.78
C ARG A 46 16.77 -11.52 6.38
N TYR A 47 17.33 -10.74 5.45
CA TYR A 47 17.48 -11.09 4.03
C TYR A 47 18.25 -12.41 3.79
N GLY A 48 19.17 -12.78 4.68
CA GLY A 48 19.94 -14.04 4.60
C GLY A 48 19.11 -15.32 4.68
N ARG A 49 17.87 -15.27 5.21
CA ARG A 49 16.97 -16.44 5.35
C ARG A 49 15.83 -16.52 4.33
N VAL A 50 15.68 -15.49 3.48
CA VAL A 50 14.65 -15.44 2.43
C VAL A 50 14.75 -16.65 1.47
N ARG A 51 15.96 -17.16 1.28
CA ARG A 51 16.26 -18.29 0.38
C ARG A 51 15.91 -19.67 0.97
N GLU A 52 15.85 -19.81 2.29
CA GLU A 52 15.50 -21.07 2.95
C GLU A 52 13.98 -21.27 3.03
N VAL A 53 13.22 -20.19 3.25
CA VAL A 53 11.76 -20.24 3.42
C VAL A 53 11.00 -20.35 2.09
N THR A 54 11.62 -19.95 0.97
CA THR A 54 11.06 -20.11 -0.38
C THR A 54 11.06 -21.56 -0.89
N ARG A 55 11.62 -22.51 -0.15
CA ARG A 55 11.53 -23.96 -0.46
C ARG A 55 10.08 -24.51 -0.38
N GLY A 56 9.19 -23.84 0.35
CA GLY A 56 7.76 -24.16 0.38
C GLY A 56 6.97 -23.41 -0.69
N TRP A 57 7.01 -23.84 -1.95
CA TRP A 57 6.33 -23.11 -3.05
C TRP A 57 4.82 -22.93 -2.80
N ARG A 58 4.15 -23.92 -2.19
CA ARG A 58 2.71 -23.86 -1.89
C ARG A 58 2.38 -22.85 -0.80
N SER A 59 3.19 -22.76 0.25
CA SER A 59 2.95 -21.80 1.33
C SER A 59 3.14 -20.38 0.83
N THR A 60 4.15 -20.10 -0.01
CA THR A 60 4.40 -18.76 -0.54
C THR A 60 3.45 -18.33 -1.66
N VAL A 61 3.09 -19.22 -2.60
CA VAL A 61 2.28 -18.84 -3.77
C VAL A 61 0.85 -18.49 -3.39
N PHE A 62 0.23 -19.26 -2.49
CA PHE A 62 -1.16 -19.03 -2.09
C PHE A 62 -1.46 -17.60 -1.57
N PRO A 63 -0.73 -17.06 -0.57
CA PRO A 63 -0.93 -15.70 -0.11
C PRO A 63 -0.55 -14.66 -1.18
N LEU A 64 0.40 -14.95 -2.07
CA LEU A 64 0.70 -14.07 -3.20
C LEU A 64 -0.48 -13.99 -4.17
N VAL A 65 -1.11 -15.10 -4.54
CA VAL A 65 -2.30 -15.09 -5.41
C VAL A 65 -3.46 -14.36 -4.74
N LEU A 66 -3.71 -14.62 -3.46
CA LEU A 66 -4.74 -13.90 -2.70
C LEU A 66 -4.47 -12.39 -2.67
N ASN A 67 -3.21 -12.01 -2.47
CA ASN A 67 -2.82 -10.61 -2.39
C ASN A 67 -2.80 -9.92 -3.75
N TRP A 68 -2.32 -10.56 -4.82
CA TRP A 68 -2.06 -9.85 -6.07
C TRP A 68 -3.14 -10.07 -7.13
N VAL A 69 -4.02 -11.06 -6.94
CA VAL A 69 -5.09 -11.38 -7.89
C VAL A 69 -6.45 -11.24 -7.24
N VAL A 70 -6.72 -12.01 -6.18
CA VAL A 70 -8.07 -12.09 -5.58
C VAL A 70 -8.42 -10.78 -4.87
N GLY A 71 -7.52 -10.25 -4.05
CA GLY A 71 -7.74 -9.03 -3.29
C GLY A 71 -8.05 -7.80 -4.16
N PRO A 72 -7.26 -7.49 -5.19
CA PRO A 72 -7.55 -6.42 -6.14
C PRO A 72 -8.91 -6.58 -6.82
N ALA A 73 -9.20 -7.77 -7.35
CA ALA A 73 -10.45 -8.04 -8.04
C ALA A 73 -11.66 -7.89 -7.11
N PHE A 74 -11.53 -8.40 -5.88
CA PHE A 74 -12.56 -8.29 -4.86
C PHE A 74 -12.81 -6.83 -4.46
N MET A 75 -11.74 -6.05 -4.21
CA MET A 75 -11.86 -4.64 -3.85
C MET A 75 -12.43 -3.79 -5.00
N PHE A 76 -12.05 -4.08 -6.25
CA PHE A 76 -12.65 -3.45 -7.42
C PHE A 76 -14.16 -3.72 -7.50
N GLY A 77 -14.56 -4.99 -7.34
CA GLY A 77 -15.96 -5.39 -7.32
C GLY A 77 -16.76 -4.68 -6.22
N LEU A 78 -16.22 -4.64 -4.99
CA LEU A 78 -16.85 -3.90 -3.88
C LEU A 78 -16.96 -2.40 -4.16
N ALA A 79 -15.92 -1.79 -4.71
CA ALA A 79 -15.92 -0.36 -4.99
C ALA A 79 -17.01 0.02 -6.00
N TRP A 80 -17.25 -0.81 -7.02
CA TRP A 80 -18.32 -0.59 -8.00
C TRP A 80 -19.71 -0.96 -7.47
N ALA A 81 -19.80 -1.99 -6.63
CA ALA A 81 -21.08 -2.41 -6.05
C ALA A 81 -21.59 -1.43 -4.97
N LEU A 82 -20.71 -0.90 -4.12
CA LEU A 82 -21.11 -0.08 -2.97
C LEU A 82 -20.97 1.42 -3.20
N LEU A 83 -20.16 1.87 -4.17
CA LEU A 83 -19.92 3.29 -4.43
C LEU A 83 -20.23 3.69 -5.88
N PRO A 84 -21.44 3.40 -6.43
CA PRO A 84 -21.80 3.77 -7.81
C PRO A 84 -21.87 5.29 -8.05
N ASP A 85 -22.24 6.07 -7.02
CA ASP A 85 -22.44 7.52 -7.15
C ASP A 85 -21.24 8.35 -6.67
N ALA A 86 -20.20 7.69 -6.11
CA ALA A 86 -19.05 8.36 -5.50
C ALA A 86 -17.72 7.97 -6.17
N PRO A 87 -17.43 8.47 -7.39
CA PRO A 87 -16.28 8.04 -8.19
C PRO A 87 -14.92 8.35 -7.55
N LEU A 88 -14.81 9.47 -6.81
CA LEU A 88 -13.59 9.81 -6.07
C LEU A 88 -13.31 8.81 -4.95
N LEU A 89 -14.34 8.45 -4.16
CA LEU A 89 -14.21 7.46 -3.10
C LEU A 89 -13.93 6.06 -3.67
N ARG A 90 -14.58 5.70 -4.78
CA ARG A 90 -14.34 4.45 -5.50
C ARG A 90 -12.87 4.31 -5.88
N THR A 91 -12.27 5.35 -6.46
CA THR A 91 -10.85 5.36 -6.83
C THR A 91 -9.96 5.17 -5.60
N GLY A 92 -10.26 5.88 -4.51
CA GLY A 92 -9.55 5.72 -3.24
C GLY A 92 -9.61 4.29 -2.69
N VAL A 93 -10.80 3.68 -2.68
CA VAL A 93 -11.00 2.30 -2.22
C VAL A 93 -10.22 1.31 -3.10
N ILE A 94 -10.22 1.48 -4.42
CA ILE A 94 -9.44 0.64 -5.33
C ILE A 94 -7.95 0.79 -5.03
N LEU A 95 -7.41 2.02 -4.94
CA LEU A 95 -6.00 2.25 -4.64
C LEU A 95 -5.57 1.65 -3.29
N VAL A 96 -6.38 1.84 -2.24
CA VAL A 96 -6.16 1.20 -0.93
C VAL A 96 -6.20 -0.31 -1.04
N GLY A 97 -7.14 -0.84 -1.83
CA GLY A 97 -7.29 -2.26 -2.11
C GLY A 97 -6.13 -2.85 -2.90
N LEU A 98 -5.38 -2.05 -3.67
CA LEU A 98 -4.18 -2.46 -4.39
C LEU A 98 -2.95 -2.47 -3.47
N ALA A 99 -2.82 -1.48 -2.60
CA ALA A 99 -1.73 -1.37 -1.64
C ALA A 99 -1.78 -2.53 -0.63
N ARG A 100 -0.65 -3.21 -0.40
CA ARG A 100 -0.59 -4.29 0.59
C ARG A 100 -0.12 -3.75 1.93
N CYS A 101 -0.84 -4.13 2.99
CA CYS A 101 -0.37 -3.87 4.33
C CYS A 101 0.79 -4.83 4.65
N ILE A 102 1.99 -4.28 4.81
CA ILE A 102 3.17 -5.05 5.20
C ILE A 102 3.46 -4.97 6.71
N ALA A 103 3.00 -3.90 7.36
CA ALA A 103 3.32 -3.59 8.75
C ALA A 103 2.47 -4.38 9.74
N MET A 104 1.14 -4.22 9.62
CA MET A 104 0.19 -4.73 10.59
C MET A 104 0.15 -6.27 10.58
N VAL A 105 0.47 -6.89 9.45
CA VAL A 105 0.53 -8.34 9.29
C VAL A 105 1.56 -8.98 10.22
N LEU A 106 2.72 -8.36 10.45
CA LEU A 106 3.73 -8.88 11.39
C LEU A 106 3.22 -8.88 12.83
N VAL A 107 2.55 -7.79 13.23
CA VAL A 107 1.99 -7.65 14.58
C VAL A 107 0.88 -8.68 14.80
N TRP A 108 -0.07 -8.79 13.86
CA TRP A 108 -1.14 -9.78 13.95
C TRP A 108 -0.62 -11.21 13.95
N ASN A 109 0.37 -11.52 13.11
CA ASN A 109 0.99 -12.83 13.08
C ASN A 109 1.68 -13.16 14.42
N GLN A 110 2.38 -12.19 15.01
CA GLN A 110 2.99 -12.35 16.33
C GLN A 110 1.94 -12.56 17.43
N LEU A 111 0.82 -11.83 17.40
CA LEU A 111 -0.27 -11.97 18.36
C LEU A 111 -1.01 -13.31 18.22
N ALA A 112 -1.15 -13.81 17.00
CA ALA A 112 -1.79 -15.09 16.69
C ALA A 112 -0.88 -16.31 16.97
N GLY A 113 0.35 -16.10 17.45
CA GLY A 113 1.32 -17.18 17.67
C GLY A 113 1.87 -17.80 16.38
N GLY A 114 1.78 -17.08 15.25
CA GLY A 114 2.26 -17.54 13.96
C GLY A 114 3.79 -17.48 13.79
N ASP A 115 4.28 -18.09 12.71
CA ASP A 115 5.70 -18.11 12.38
C ASP A 115 6.18 -16.71 11.94
N ARG A 116 7.06 -16.11 12.76
CA ARG A 116 7.61 -14.77 12.51
C ARG A 116 8.55 -14.73 11.33
N GLU A 117 9.33 -15.79 11.08
CA GLU A 117 10.29 -15.83 9.98
C GLU A 117 9.55 -15.90 8.66
N TYR A 118 8.54 -16.77 8.58
CA TYR A 118 7.66 -16.88 7.44
C TYR A 118 6.95 -15.56 7.11
N ALA A 119 6.34 -14.91 8.12
CA ALA A 119 5.66 -13.63 7.92
C ALA A 119 6.63 -12.52 7.48
N THR A 120 7.85 -12.51 7.99
CA THR A 120 8.88 -11.53 7.59
C THR A 120 9.28 -11.70 6.12
N VAL A 121 9.44 -12.93 5.65
CA VAL A 121 9.73 -13.22 4.24
C VAL A 121 8.55 -12.82 3.35
N LEU A 122 7.32 -13.15 3.76
CA LEU A 122 6.12 -12.80 2.99
C LEU A 122 5.94 -11.27 2.90
N VAL A 123 6.25 -10.55 3.97
CA VAL A 123 6.25 -9.08 3.99
C VAL A 123 7.28 -8.50 3.03
N ALA A 124 8.51 -9.03 3.04
CA ALA A 124 9.56 -8.58 2.11
C ALA A 124 9.15 -8.82 0.65
N LEU A 125 8.60 -10.00 0.34
CA LEU A 125 8.10 -10.32 -0.99
C LEU A 125 6.97 -9.37 -1.42
N ASN A 126 5.99 -9.11 -0.55
CA ASN A 126 4.91 -8.17 -0.88
C ASN A 126 5.40 -6.74 -1.06
N ALA A 127 6.41 -6.29 -0.31
CA ALA A 127 7.00 -4.97 -0.50
C ALA A 127 7.67 -4.84 -1.88
N VAL A 128 8.45 -5.85 -2.30
CA VAL A 128 9.08 -5.86 -3.64
C VAL A 128 8.02 -5.89 -4.74
N PHE A 129 7.03 -6.79 -4.63
CA PHE A 129 5.92 -6.83 -5.59
C PHE A 129 5.16 -5.50 -5.63
N GLN A 130 5.00 -4.80 -4.49
CA GLN A 130 4.35 -3.49 -4.46
C GLN A 130 5.14 -2.41 -5.17
N ILE A 131 6.47 -2.40 -5.09
CA ILE A 131 7.28 -1.46 -5.87
C ILE A 131 7.09 -1.73 -7.38
N VAL A 132 7.09 -2.99 -7.78
CA VAL A 132 7.07 -3.38 -9.21
C VAL A 132 5.67 -3.29 -9.82
N ALA A 133 4.66 -3.84 -9.16
CA ALA A 133 3.35 -4.10 -9.74
C ALA A 133 2.30 -3.05 -9.38
N TYR A 134 2.46 -2.26 -8.32
CA TYR A 134 1.41 -1.34 -7.86
C TYR A 134 1.00 -0.32 -8.93
N ALA A 135 1.98 0.32 -9.58
CA ALA A 135 1.68 1.31 -10.63
C ALA A 135 0.96 0.66 -11.82
N GLY A 136 1.40 -0.53 -12.25
CA GLY A 136 0.76 -1.28 -13.33
C GLY A 136 -0.66 -1.71 -12.99
N LEU A 137 -0.88 -2.25 -11.78
CA LEU A 137 -2.21 -2.62 -11.31
C LEU A 137 -3.13 -1.41 -11.14
N ALA A 138 -2.61 -0.26 -10.71
CA ALA A 138 -3.39 0.96 -10.61
C ALA A 138 -3.91 1.40 -11.99
N VAL A 139 -3.05 1.40 -13.01
CA VAL A 139 -3.47 1.69 -14.39
C VAL A 139 -4.47 0.64 -14.90
N PHE A 140 -4.21 -0.63 -14.64
CA PHE A 140 -5.10 -1.71 -15.07
C PHE A 140 -6.51 -1.57 -14.47
N TYR A 141 -6.64 -1.43 -13.15
CA TYR A 141 -7.94 -1.39 -12.47
C TYR A 141 -8.67 -0.04 -12.58
N LEU A 142 -7.97 1.07 -12.83
CA LEU A 142 -8.61 2.39 -12.91
C LEU A 142 -8.85 2.87 -14.35
N VAL A 143 -8.08 2.36 -15.33
CA VAL A 143 -8.17 2.82 -16.73
C VAL A 143 -8.57 1.68 -17.66
N ILE A 144 -7.80 0.59 -17.69
CA ILE A 144 -7.96 -0.48 -18.70
C ILE A 144 -9.26 -1.27 -18.45
N LEU A 145 -9.42 -1.80 -17.24
CA LEU A 145 -10.53 -2.68 -16.88
C LEU A 145 -11.89 -1.96 -16.93
N PRO A 146 -12.06 -0.73 -16.37
CA PRO A 146 -13.29 0.03 -16.56
C PRO A 146 -13.59 0.33 -18.02
N GLY A 147 -12.56 0.60 -18.83
CA GLY A 147 -12.69 0.81 -20.27
C GLY A 147 -13.24 -0.41 -21.01
N TRP A 148 -12.73 -1.61 -20.69
CA TRP A 148 -13.26 -2.86 -21.24
C TRP A 148 -14.71 -3.14 -20.82
N LEU A 149 -15.08 -2.74 -19.61
CA LEU A 149 -16.41 -2.93 -19.05
C LEU A 149 -17.40 -1.81 -19.41
N HIS A 150 -16.99 -0.83 -20.24
CA HIS A 150 -17.79 0.35 -20.61
C HIS A 150 -18.33 1.13 -19.39
N LEU A 151 -17.56 1.13 -18.31
CA LEU A 151 -17.93 1.77 -17.06
C LEU A 151 -17.55 3.26 -17.09
N PRO A 152 -18.38 4.15 -16.52
CA PRO A 152 -18.07 5.58 -16.47
C PRO A 152 -16.88 5.83 -15.54
N SER A 153 -15.70 6.01 -16.14
CA SER A 153 -14.50 6.44 -15.42
C SER A 153 -14.47 7.97 -15.40
N GLN A 154 -14.45 8.55 -14.20
CA GLN A 154 -13.99 9.94 -14.10
C GLN A 154 -12.49 9.93 -14.40
N ALA A 155 -12.09 10.72 -15.38
CA ALA A 155 -10.69 10.98 -15.68
C ALA A 155 -10.07 11.78 -14.52
N ILE A 156 -9.84 11.12 -13.39
CA ILE A 156 -8.74 11.55 -12.54
C ILE A 156 -7.53 11.40 -13.45
N SER A 157 -6.85 12.50 -13.74
CA SER A 157 -5.56 12.51 -14.42
C SER A 157 -4.54 11.84 -13.49
N ILE A 158 -4.65 10.52 -13.34
CA ILE A 158 -3.70 9.71 -12.60
C ILE A 158 -2.46 9.71 -13.46
N ASN A 159 -1.57 10.63 -13.14
CA ASN A 159 -0.27 10.65 -13.77
C ASN A 159 0.50 9.45 -13.20
N ALA A 160 0.53 8.37 -13.97
CA ALA A 160 1.18 7.13 -13.58
C ALA A 160 2.65 7.36 -13.17
N SER A 161 3.30 8.36 -13.77
CA SER A 161 4.66 8.77 -13.39
C SER A 161 4.73 9.33 -11.96
N THR A 162 3.75 10.14 -11.53
CA THR A 162 3.67 10.67 -10.16
C THR A 162 3.41 9.55 -9.14
N VAL A 163 2.55 8.59 -9.47
CA VAL A 163 2.29 7.43 -8.61
C VAL A 163 3.56 6.58 -8.47
N ALA A 164 4.22 6.25 -9.59
CA ALA A 164 5.46 5.48 -9.59
C ALA A 164 6.56 6.19 -8.79
N LEU A 165 6.76 7.50 -8.99
CA LEU A 165 7.75 8.29 -8.25
C LEU A 165 7.45 8.31 -6.75
N THR A 166 6.18 8.46 -6.38
CA THR A 166 5.76 8.48 -4.97
C THR A 166 6.01 7.12 -4.31
N VAL A 167 5.63 6.01 -4.96
CA VAL A 167 5.92 4.66 -4.46
C VAL A 167 7.43 4.44 -4.35
N LEU A 168 8.21 4.87 -5.34
CA LEU A 168 9.67 4.72 -5.31
C LEU A 168 10.31 5.52 -4.17
N VAL A 169 9.89 6.76 -3.93
CA VAL A 169 10.43 7.58 -2.83
C VAL A 169 10.02 7.01 -1.48
N PHE A 170 8.74 6.72 -1.26
CA PHE A 170 8.24 6.31 0.06
C PHE A 170 8.53 4.87 0.42
N LEU A 171 8.70 3.98 -0.57
CA LEU A 171 8.97 2.56 -0.34
C LEU A 171 10.41 2.19 -0.72
N GLY A 172 10.93 2.74 -1.81
CA GLY A 172 12.28 2.45 -2.29
C GLY A 172 13.38 3.05 -1.40
N VAL A 173 13.25 4.30 -0.93
CA VAL A 173 14.27 4.91 -0.05
C VAL A 173 14.40 4.15 1.27
N PRO A 174 13.32 3.82 2.01
CA PRO A 174 13.44 3.01 3.21
C PRO A 174 13.97 1.60 2.94
N LEU A 175 13.66 1.00 1.78
CA LEU A 175 14.19 -0.31 1.39
C LEU A 175 15.70 -0.27 1.18
N LEU A 176 16.20 0.73 0.44
CA LEU A 176 17.64 0.91 0.24
C LEU A 176 18.36 1.20 1.55
N ALA A 177 17.79 2.04 2.41
CA ALA A 177 18.34 2.34 3.73
C ALA A 177 18.41 1.08 4.61
N ALA A 178 17.36 0.25 4.59
CA ALA A 178 17.33 -1.02 5.32
C ALA A 178 18.27 -2.10 4.77
N LEU A 179 18.62 -2.05 3.48
CA LEU A 179 19.61 -2.96 2.89
C LEU A 179 21.06 -2.54 3.19
N ALA A 180 21.29 -1.26 3.47
CA ALA A 180 22.60 -0.70 3.78
C ALA A 180 22.98 -0.76 5.28
N SER A 181 22.02 -1.08 6.16
CA SER A 181 22.18 -1.21 7.61
C SER A 181 22.42 -2.66 8.05
#